data_AF-A0A2V7K1E0-F1
#
_entry.id   AF-A0A2V7K1E0-F1
#
_cell.length_a   1.000
_cell.length_b   1.000
_cell.length_c   1.000
_cell.angle_alpha   90.00
_cell.angle_beta   90.00
_cell.angle_gamma   90.00
#
_symmetry.space_group_name_H-M   'P 1'
#
loop_
_entity.id
_entity.type
_entity.pdbx_description
1 polymer ?
#
loop_
_entity_poly.entity_id
_entity_poly.type
_entity_poly.pdbx_seq_one_letter_code
_entity_poly.pdbx_strand_id
1 'polypeptide(L)'
;MTRRLLLALCLGAPAVTGAQVPTRIDSSWFTGLRWREIGPFRGGRVDAVVGDPRQPLVFYFGATGGGVWKTTDGGLSWRPLGDGQLSAGSIGAVAVAEADPNVVYVGTGEQTLRGNVSPGDGLFRSTDGGKTWARAGLRDAGQIARIVVHPGNG
;
A
#
# COMPACT_ATOMS: atom_id res chain seq x y z
N MET A 1 69.53 -33.84 -28.72
CA MET A 1 69.73 -33.33 -27.35
C MET A 1 68.44 -32.62 -26.91
N THR A 2 67.43 -33.39 -26.51
CA THR A 2 66.93 -33.57 -25.13
C THR A 2 66.06 -32.40 -24.62
N ARG A 3 64.77 -32.41 -25.01
CA ARG A 3 63.71 -31.62 -24.35
C ARG A 3 63.43 -32.26 -22.99
N ARG A 4 63.69 -31.56 -21.88
CA ARG A 4 63.25 -31.94 -20.54
C ARG A 4 61.97 -31.15 -20.22
N LEU A 5 60.84 -31.85 -20.13
CA LEU A 5 59.58 -31.31 -19.65
C LEU A 5 59.56 -31.52 -18.12
N LEU A 6 59.64 -30.44 -17.34
CA LEU A 6 59.44 -30.47 -15.89
C LEU A 6 57.94 -30.35 -15.61
N LEU A 7 57.32 -31.46 -15.22
CA LEU A 7 55.95 -31.49 -14.73
C LEU A 7 55.99 -31.12 -13.23
N ALA A 8 55.65 -29.87 -12.89
CA ALA A 8 55.50 -29.47 -11.50
C ALA A 8 54.15 -29.99 -10.97
N LEU A 9 54.21 -30.96 -10.05
CA LEU A 9 53.05 -31.46 -9.33
C LEU A 9 52.68 -30.45 -8.23
N CYS A 10 51.84 -29.46 -8.55
CA CYS A 10 51.27 -28.58 -7.54
C CYS A 10 50.24 -29.36 -6.72
N LEU A 11 50.65 -29.82 -5.53
CA LEU A 11 49.77 -30.33 -4.47
C LEU A 11 48.71 -29.25 -4.18
N GLY A 12 47.45 -29.55 -4.46
CA GLY A 12 46.33 -28.64 -4.23
C GLY A 12 46.20 -28.31 -2.74
N ALA A 13 46.27 -27.03 -2.40
CA ALA A 13 45.90 -26.57 -1.07
C ALA A 13 44.40 -26.84 -0.84
N PRO A 14 43.97 -27.28 0.35
CA PRO A 14 42.55 -27.43 0.64
C PRO A 14 41.88 -26.05 0.54
N ALA A 15 40.88 -25.95 -0.33
CA ALA A 15 40.05 -24.75 -0.42
C ALA A 15 39.36 -24.55 0.93
N VAL A 16 39.66 -23.43 1.59
CA VAL A 16 38.88 -22.99 2.75
C VAL A 16 37.52 -22.58 2.23
N THR A 17 36.55 -23.49 2.30
CA THR A 17 35.14 -23.16 2.06
C THR A 17 34.70 -22.22 3.17
N GLY A 18 34.63 -20.92 2.86
CA GLY A 18 34.02 -19.94 3.75
C GLY A 18 32.60 -20.38 4.09
N ALA A 19 32.24 -20.28 5.37
CA ALA A 19 30.90 -20.61 5.82
C ALA A 19 29.88 -19.79 5.01
N GLN A 20 28.98 -20.48 4.30
CA GLN A 20 27.90 -19.82 3.57
C GLN A 20 26.98 -19.17 4.59
N VAL A 21 26.90 -17.85 4.57
CA VAL A 21 25.88 -17.12 5.34
C VAL A 21 24.51 -17.64 4.88
N PRO A 22 23.64 -18.09 5.79
CA PRO A 22 22.31 -18.57 5.41
C PRO A 22 21.58 -17.48 4.63
N THR A 23 21.23 -17.78 3.37
CA THR A 23 20.62 -16.85 2.42
C THR A 23 19.12 -16.65 2.66
N ARG A 24 18.54 -17.38 3.62
CA ARG A 24 17.15 -17.22 4.04
C ARG A 24 17.07 -17.04 5.53
N ILE A 25 16.49 -15.91 5.93
CA ILE A 25 16.02 -15.69 7.29
C ILE A 25 14.68 -16.42 7.44
N ASP A 26 14.52 -17.17 8.54
CA ASP A 26 13.26 -17.83 8.85
C ASP A 26 12.20 -16.79 9.28
N SER A 27 11.13 -16.66 8.50
CA SER A 27 10.03 -15.74 8.79
C SER A 27 9.32 -16.06 10.11
N SER A 28 9.46 -17.28 10.64
CA SER A 28 8.86 -17.68 11.93
C SER A 28 9.30 -16.78 13.09
N TRP A 29 10.54 -16.25 13.02
CA TRP A 29 11.12 -15.35 14.02
C TRP A 29 10.37 -14.02 14.15
N PHE A 30 9.59 -13.65 13.14
CA PHE A 30 8.87 -12.38 13.08
C PHE A 30 7.37 -12.52 13.34
N THR A 31 6.88 -13.72 13.64
CA THR A 31 5.43 -13.99 13.83
C THR A 31 4.82 -13.21 15.00
N GLY A 32 5.62 -12.85 16.02
CA GLY A 32 5.20 -12.01 17.14
C GLY A 32 5.30 -10.50 16.88
N LEU A 33 5.90 -10.08 15.76
CA LEU A 33 6.00 -8.66 15.41
C LEU A 33 4.65 -8.14 14.94
N ARG A 34 4.27 -6.99 15.50
CA ARG A 34 3.04 -6.28 15.18
C ARG A 34 3.36 -4.85 14.87
N TRP A 35 2.80 -4.35 13.78
CA TRP A 35 2.84 -2.93 13.48
C TRP A 35 2.12 -2.18 14.59
N ARG A 36 2.74 -1.08 15.04
CA ARG A 36 2.10 -0.12 15.94
C ARG A 36 2.39 1.28 15.45
N GLU A 37 1.43 2.15 15.62
CA GLU A 37 1.62 3.57 15.38
C GLU A 37 2.57 4.17 16.44
N ILE A 38 3.53 4.99 16.00
CA ILE A 38 4.54 5.65 16.86
C ILE A 38 4.36 7.18 16.90
N GLY A 39 3.65 7.74 15.92
CA GLY A 39 3.46 9.18 15.73
C GLY A 39 2.08 9.67 16.18
N PRO A 40 1.75 10.96 16.00
CA PRO A 40 0.47 11.48 16.45
C PRO A 40 -0.67 10.70 15.79
N PHE A 41 -1.57 10.16 16.62
CA PHE A 41 -2.78 9.39 16.23
C PHE A 41 -3.70 10.07 15.19
N ARG A 42 -3.41 11.34 14.86
CA ARG A 42 -4.14 12.22 13.95
C ARG A 42 -3.14 13.19 13.31
N GLY A 43 -2.43 12.74 12.29
CA GLY A 43 -1.45 13.58 11.62
C GLY A 43 -1.12 13.10 10.21
N GLY A 44 -0.40 13.93 9.48
CA GLY A 44 -0.05 13.67 8.08
C GLY A 44 -0.90 14.47 7.10
N ARG A 45 -0.53 14.38 5.82
CA ARG A 45 -1.21 15.07 4.74
C ARG A 45 -2.39 14.22 4.27
N VAL A 46 -3.53 14.88 4.09
CA VAL A 46 -4.79 14.30 3.60
C VAL A 46 -5.13 14.98 2.29
N ASP A 47 -5.39 14.20 1.25
CA ASP A 47 -5.77 14.69 -0.08
C ASP A 47 -7.28 14.57 -0.32
N ALA A 48 -7.96 13.62 0.33
CA ALA A 48 -9.39 13.36 0.12
C ALA A 48 -10.13 13.08 1.43
N VAL A 49 -11.39 13.52 1.52
CA VAL A 49 -12.31 13.25 2.64
C VAL A 49 -13.73 13.05 2.13
N VAL A 50 -14.48 12.13 2.74
CA VAL A 50 -15.90 11.91 2.45
C VAL A 50 -16.62 11.32 3.66
N GLY A 51 -17.88 11.70 3.88
CA GLY A 51 -18.76 11.12 4.90
C GLY A 51 -19.68 10.04 4.33
N ASP A 52 -20.10 9.11 5.17
CA ASP A 52 -21.22 8.22 4.85
C ASP A 52 -22.53 9.03 4.83
N PRO A 53 -23.35 8.96 3.77
CA PRO A 53 -24.57 9.75 3.65
C PRO A 53 -25.70 9.31 4.60
N ARG A 54 -25.58 8.13 5.23
CA ARG A 54 -26.58 7.55 6.14
C ARG A 54 -26.09 7.50 7.59
N GLN A 55 -24.79 7.61 7.83
CA GLN A 55 -24.18 7.45 9.15
C GLN A 55 -23.31 8.67 9.51
N PRO A 56 -23.82 9.60 10.34
CA PRO A 56 -23.16 10.90 10.57
C PRO A 56 -21.83 10.83 11.31
N LEU A 57 -21.47 9.67 11.88
CA LEU A 57 -20.20 9.45 12.58
C LEU A 57 -19.19 8.64 11.75
N VAL A 58 -19.57 8.26 10.53
CA VAL A 58 -18.73 7.45 9.64
C VAL A 58 -18.11 8.35 8.58
N PHE A 59 -16.79 8.39 8.55
CA PHE A 59 -16.02 9.18 7.60
C PHE A 59 -14.85 8.37 7.06
N TYR A 60 -14.40 8.77 5.87
CA TYR A 60 -13.25 8.20 5.20
C TYR A 60 -12.28 9.34 4.83
N PHE A 61 -10.99 9.06 4.88
CA PHE A 61 -10.00 9.96 4.29
C PHE A 61 -8.94 9.20 3.51
N GLY A 62 -8.41 9.87 2.49
CA GLY A 62 -7.24 9.44 1.71
C GLY A 62 -6.01 10.22 2.12
N ALA A 63 -4.98 9.51 2.61
CA ALA A 63 -3.71 10.11 2.99
C ALA A 63 -2.72 10.12 1.82
N THR A 64 -1.75 11.02 1.91
CA THR A 64 -0.60 10.98 1.03
C THR A 64 0.45 10.00 1.56
N GLY A 65 0.69 8.91 0.83
CA GLY A 65 1.59 7.83 1.23
C GLY A 65 1.10 6.99 2.42
N GLY A 66 -0.08 7.27 2.95
CA GLY A 66 -0.63 6.60 4.14
C GLY A 66 -1.87 5.74 3.89
N GLY A 67 -2.34 5.62 2.65
CA GLY A 67 -3.50 4.80 2.29
C GLY A 67 -4.85 5.44 2.61
N VAL A 68 -5.89 4.61 2.67
CA VAL A 68 -7.27 5.00 2.96
C VAL A 68 -7.67 4.56 4.35
N TRP A 69 -8.35 5.45 5.07
CA TRP A 69 -8.71 5.29 6.47
C TRP A 69 -10.20 5.49 6.68
N LYS A 70 -10.74 4.86 7.72
CA LYS A 70 -12.14 5.01 8.14
C LYS A 70 -12.25 5.20 9.64
N THR A 71 -13.19 6.07 10.02
CA THR A 71 -13.69 6.18 11.38
C THR A 71 -15.17 5.79 11.43
N THR A 72 -15.63 5.36 12.60
CA THR A 72 -17.06 5.10 12.88
C THR A 72 -17.54 5.82 14.13
N ASP A 73 -16.69 6.66 14.73
CA ASP A 73 -16.91 7.34 16.01
C ASP A 73 -16.63 8.84 15.92
N GLY A 74 -16.80 9.43 14.73
CA GLY A 74 -16.62 10.86 14.52
C GLY A 74 -15.18 11.34 14.52
N GLY A 75 -14.23 10.44 14.21
CA GLY A 75 -12.79 10.76 14.15
C GLY A 75 -12.07 10.62 15.48
N LEU A 76 -12.71 10.01 16.48
CA LEU A 76 -12.05 9.63 17.74
C LEU A 76 -11.06 8.49 17.50
N SER A 77 -11.37 7.53 16.63
CA SER A 77 -10.44 6.49 16.19
C SER A 77 -10.53 6.26 14.69
N TRP A 78 -9.41 5.82 14.11
CA TRP A 78 -9.27 5.55 12.68
C TRP A 78 -8.66 4.17 12.46
N ARG A 79 -9.12 3.49 11.40
CA ARG A 79 -8.60 2.19 10.97
C ARG A 79 -8.17 2.25 9.51
N PRO A 80 -7.01 1.67 9.15
CA PRO A 80 -6.62 1.54 7.75
C PRO A 80 -7.53 0.51 7.07
N LEU A 81 -7.82 0.73 5.79
CA LEU A 81 -8.74 -0.10 5.01
C LEU A 81 -8.09 -0.78 3.79
N GLY A 82 -6.87 -0.41 3.42
CA GLY A 82 -6.24 -0.83 2.15
C GLY A 82 -4.98 -1.68 2.30
N ASP A 83 -4.57 -2.01 3.53
CA ASP A 83 -3.29 -2.66 3.80
C ASP A 83 -3.18 -4.01 3.08
N GLY A 84 -2.16 -4.15 2.23
CA GLY A 84 -1.91 -5.34 1.42
C GLY A 84 -2.87 -5.54 0.24
N GLN A 85 -3.84 -4.64 0.02
CA GLN A 85 -4.86 -4.76 -1.04
C GLN A 85 -4.75 -3.66 -2.10
N LEU A 86 -4.37 -2.44 -1.68
CA LEU A 86 -4.13 -1.33 -2.58
C LEU A 86 -2.64 -1.28 -2.94
N SER A 87 -2.35 -1.16 -4.23
CA SER A 87 -0.99 -1.18 -4.77
C SER A 87 -0.30 0.19 -4.73
N ALA A 88 -1.01 1.26 -4.36
CA ALA A 88 -0.47 2.60 -4.22
C ALA A 88 -0.83 3.20 -2.86
N GLY A 89 0.14 3.85 -2.22
CA GLY A 89 -0.01 4.41 -0.87
C GLY A 89 -0.64 5.80 -0.83
N SER A 90 -0.67 6.55 -1.93
CA SER A 90 -1.32 7.86 -1.97
C SER A 90 -2.73 7.76 -2.51
N ILE A 91 -3.68 8.38 -1.83
CA ILE A 91 -5.10 8.34 -2.17
C ILE A 91 -5.61 9.76 -2.44
N GLY A 92 -5.80 10.09 -3.70
CA GLY A 92 -6.21 11.42 -4.17
C GLY A 92 -7.72 11.61 -4.22
N ALA A 93 -8.50 10.53 -4.21
CA ALA A 93 -9.96 10.61 -4.20
C ALA A 93 -10.58 9.45 -3.41
N VAL A 94 -11.64 9.76 -2.67
CA VAL A 94 -12.51 8.77 -2.02
C VAL A 94 -13.96 9.18 -2.29
N ALA A 95 -14.81 8.24 -2.66
CA ALA A 95 -16.24 8.48 -2.84
C ALA A 95 -17.06 7.31 -2.27
N VAL A 96 -18.17 7.64 -1.63
CA VAL A 96 -19.15 6.68 -1.09
C VAL A 96 -20.41 6.77 -1.95
N ALA A 97 -20.96 5.65 -2.38
CA ALA A 97 -22.19 5.66 -3.17
C ALA A 97 -23.40 6.00 -2.28
N GLU A 98 -24.26 6.89 -2.75
CA GLU A 98 -25.47 7.27 -2.00
C GLU A 98 -26.50 6.13 -1.93
N ALA A 99 -26.61 5.34 -3.00
CA ALA A 99 -27.52 4.20 -3.11
C ALA A 99 -27.13 3.04 -2.18
N ASP A 100 -25.85 2.85 -1.88
CA ASP A 100 -25.34 1.86 -0.92
C ASP A 100 -23.99 2.31 -0.34
N PRO A 101 -23.93 2.78 0.92
CA PRO A 101 -22.68 3.20 1.54
C PRO A 101 -21.64 2.09 1.77
N ASN A 102 -21.99 0.82 1.56
CA ASN A 102 -21.00 -0.25 1.51
C ASN A 102 -20.15 -0.17 0.23
N VAL A 103 -20.66 0.47 -0.81
CA VAL A 103 -19.87 0.74 -2.01
C VAL A 103 -19.02 1.99 -1.81
N VAL A 104 -17.71 1.77 -1.81
CA VAL A 104 -16.71 2.83 -1.68
C VAL A 104 -15.74 2.74 -2.86
N TYR A 105 -15.43 3.87 -3.47
CA TYR A 105 -14.43 4.00 -4.52
C TYR A 105 -13.23 4.77 -4.00
N VAL A 106 -12.05 4.33 -4.42
CA VAL A 106 -10.77 4.98 -4.10
C VAL A 106 -9.98 5.20 -5.38
N GLY A 107 -9.61 6.44 -5.61
CA GLY A 107 -8.71 6.88 -6.67
C GLY A 107 -7.32 7.04 -6.08
N THR A 108 -6.35 6.33 -6.64
CA THR A 108 -4.96 6.40 -6.16
C THR A 108 -4.19 7.53 -6.84
N GLY A 109 -3.05 7.89 -6.24
CA GLY A 109 -2.18 8.99 -6.66
C GLY A 109 -2.46 10.27 -5.88
N GLU A 110 -1.42 11.04 -5.63
CA GLU A 110 -1.52 12.30 -4.89
C GLU A 110 -2.09 13.41 -5.78
N GLN A 111 -3.18 14.06 -5.35
CA GLN A 111 -3.79 15.18 -6.06
C GLN A 111 -2.85 16.40 -6.10
N THR A 112 -2.19 16.68 -4.98
CA THR A 112 -1.48 17.94 -4.77
C THR A 112 -0.04 17.84 -5.27
N LEU A 113 0.23 18.25 -6.51
CA LEU A 113 1.58 18.18 -7.09
C LEU A 113 2.57 19.10 -6.33
N ARG A 114 3.59 18.53 -5.69
CA ARG A 114 4.67 19.21 -4.96
C ARG A 114 6.05 18.63 -5.34
N GLY A 115 7.11 18.99 -4.61
CA GLY A 115 8.46 18.47 -4.86
C GLY A 115 8.60 16.95 -4.70
N ASN A 116 7.67 16.31 -3.99
CA ASN A 116 7.54 14.86 -3.85
C ASN A 116 6.08 14.44 -4.06
N VAL A 117 5.82 13.68 -5.12
CA VAL A 117 4.48 13.20 -5.50
C VAL A 117 4.56 11.72 -5.76
N SER A 118 3.58 10.97 -5.24
CA SER A 118 3.42 9.56 -5.60
C SER A 118 2.41 9.41 -6.74
N PRO A 119 2.75 8.69 -7.83
CA PRO A 119 1.77 8.34 -8.85
C PRO A 119 0.72 7.39 -8.27
N GLY A 120 -0.45 7.37 -8.88
CA GLY A 120 -1.45 6.34 -8.62
C GLY A 120 -1.26 5.12 -9.50
N ASP A 121 -2.07 4.11 -9.18
CA ASP A 121 -2.23 2.85 -9.89
C ASP A 121 -3.72 2.59 -10.15
N GLY A 122 -4.47 3.64 -10.49
CA GLY A 122 -5.86 3.60 -10.91
C GLY A 122 -6.91 3.56 -9.82
N LEU A 123 -8.10 3.12 -10.22
CA LEU A 123 -9.34 3.13 -9.45
C LEU A 123 -9.60 1.78 -8.80
N PHE A 124 -10.03 1.80 -7.55
CA PHE A 124 -10.44 0.64 -6.77
C PHE A 124 -11.86 0.83 -6.25
N ARG A 125 -12.58 -0.29 -6.10
CA ARG A 125 -13.94 -0.36 -5.60
C ARG A 125 -14.00 -1.41 -4.49
N SER A 126 -14.66 -1.05 -3.40
CA SER A 126 -15.12 -1.95 -2.35
C SER A 126 -16.64 -2.04 -2.39
N THR A 127 -17.20 -3.17 -1.99
CA THR A 127 -18.64 -3.37 -1.80
C THR A 127 -18.99 -3.80 -0.37
N ASP A 128 -18.06 -3.70 0.56
CA ASP A 128 -18.19 -4.13 1.96
C ASP A 128 -17.72 -3.05 2.96
N GLY A 129 -17.81 -1.79 2.54
CA GLY A 129 -17.46 -0.62 3.35
C GLY A 129 -15.95 -0.42 3.52
N GLY A 130 -15.16 -0.97 2.59
CA GLY A 130 -13.70 -0.85 2.53
C GLY A 130 -12.92 -1.97 3.19
N LYS A 131 -13.54 -3.13 3.50
CA LYS A 131 -12.82 -4.28 4.06
C LYS A 131 -12.05 -5.02 2.97
N THR A 132 -12.64 -5.11 1.77
CA THR A 132 -12.00 -5.67 0.58
C THR A 132 -12.06 -4.71 -0.60
N TRP A 133 -11.03 -4.76 -1.45
CA TRP A 133 -10.90 -3.91 -2.63
C TRP A 133 -10.66 -4.72 -3.90
N ALA A 134 -11.39 -4.38 -4.95
CA ALA A 134 -11.16 -4.85 -6.31
C ALA A 134 -10.77 -3.67 -7.20
N ARG A 135 -9.90 -3.92 -8.17
CA ARG A 135 -9.56 -2.90 -9.17
C ARG A 135 -10.76 -2.65 -10.09
N ALA A 136 -11.07 -1.37 -10.32
CA ALA A 136 -12.19 -0.91 -11.12
C ALA A 136 -11.79 -0.17 -12.41
N GLY A 137 -10.49 0.06 -12.66
CA GLY A 137 -9.98 0.56 -13.94
C GLY A 137 -8.96 1.69 -13.80
N LEU A 138 -8.80 2.49 -14.86
CA LEU A 138 -7.99 3.72 -14.89
C LEU A 138 -6.51 3.54 -14.51
N ARG A 139 -5.89 2.41 -14.87
CA ARG A 139 -4.50 2.08 -14.48
C ARG A 139 -3.49 3.16 -14.88
N ASP A 140 -3.67 3.72 -16.07
CA ASP A 140 -2.74 4.68 -16.66
C ASP A 140 -3.11 6.15 -16.37
N ALA A 141 -4.09 6.39 -15.50
CA ALA A 141 -4.55 7.75 -15.19
C ALA A 141 -3.52 8.58 -14.40
N GLY A 142 -2.53 7.93 -13.77
CA GLY A 142 -1.61 8.61 -12.87
C GLY A 142 -2.33 9.05 -11.60
N GLN A 143 -2.70 10.33 -11.50
CA GLN A 143 -3.36 10.91 -10.33
C GLN A 143 -4.88 10.99 -10.54
N ILE A 144 -5.63 10.28 -9.70
CA ILE A 144 -7.09 10.43 -9.67
C ILE A 144 -7.47 11.43 -8.58
N ALA A 145 -7.72 12.67 -9.00
CA ALA A 145 -8.04 13.80 -8.11
C ALA A 145 -9.51 13.87 -7.65
N ARG A 146 -10.43 13.22 -8.38
CA ARG A 146 -11.86 13.28 -8.08
C ARG A 146 -12.61 12.06 -8.59
N ILE A 147 -13.58 11.61 -7.81
CA ILE A 147 -14.57 10.61 -8.18
C ILE A 147 -15.95 11.18 -7.86
N VAL A 148 -16.91 11.01 -8.78
CA VAL A 148 -18.32 11.33 -8.54
C VAL A 148 -19.12 10.09 -8.89
N VAL A 149 -19.91 9.61 -7.93
CA VAL A 149 -20.79 8.45 -8.13
C VAL A 149 -22.18 8.97 -8.48
N HIS A 150 -22.78 8.41 -9.52
CA HIS A 150 -24.15 8.75 -9.87
C HIS A 150 -25.10 8.32 -8.72
N PRO A 151 -26.04 9.18 -8.25
CA PRO A 151 -26.84 8.91 -7.05
C PRO A 151 -27.66 7.61 -7.12
N GLY A 152 -28.11 7.23 -8.32
CA GLY A 152 -28.91 6.03 -8.56
C GLY A 152 -28.12 4.72 -8.70
N ASN A 153 -26.78 4.77 -8.67
CA ASN A 153 -25.94 3.59 -8.92
C ASN A 153 -25.09 3.25 -7.68
N GLY A 154 -24.90 1.96 -7.44
CA GLY A 154 -23.88 1.38 -6.55
C GLY A 154 -22.79 0.68 -7.35
#